data_AF-A0A430AP67-F1
#
_entry.id   AF-A0A430AP67-F1
#
_cell.length_a   1.000
_cell.length_b   1.000
_cell.length_c   1.000
_cell.angle_alpha   90.00
_cell.angle_beta   90.00
_cell.angle_gamma   90.00
#
_symmetry.space_group_name_H-M   'P 1'
#
loop_
_entity.id
_entity.type
_entity.pdbx_description
1 polymer ?
#
loop_
_entity_poly.entity_id
_entity_poly.type
_entity_poly.pdbx_seq_one_letter_code
_entity_poly.pdbx_strand_id
1 'polypeptide(L)'
;MNNGLAHLLLRRYWKMMVLLLVVLVGNAVYVSATFVGDWKLAYSYYHSDEFKKMFNEDEEIKQDGKIYLYSKENGEEVYTNSYQEYVDFNATVFNESGFYSYDLTGGYFYTTALVAAIAGCLLFMFDLKTHFNTLLFSSRFSKKSIYFMKHLLVTGTFILSLIISKIVYLAILLRNIPEKYLNAGLMELMPSVVVNVLALATTFIAASLLGLVLGEWISGLGTIAFFFVTFGMFTSQLYAASEQIAAYYEKTNQLWPFINMLTSPAIQPRVVHPGEVALPLLLSGGCLLAGAALYQRLSLENNGNYLMFDKLRKPMQLLIVIYTVMLFRLDRHVRYLFPLSFETPGSFFSITAKTLGFGAMVYVLTDFLIYRRIPFKQHLLKWVKRAQ
;
A
#
# COMPACT_ATOMS: atom_id res chain seq x y z
N MET A 1 -22.88 -6.59 -23.42
CA MET A 1 -22.90 -6.79 -21.95
C MET A 1 -24.08 -7.68 -21.60
N ASN A 2 -23.93 -8.70 -20.74
CA ASN A 2 -25.07 -9.57 -20.39
C ASN A 2 -25.89 -8.92 -19.27
N ASN A 3 -26.99 -8.25 -19.64
CA ASN A 3 -27.81 -7.46 -18.73
C ASN A 3 -28.38 -8.28 -17.56
N GLY A 4 -28.69 -9.57 -17.79
CA GLY A 4 -29.18 -10.44 -16.73
C GLY A 4 -28.13 -10.75 -15.66
N LEU A 5 -26.88 -11.00 -16.07
CA LEU A 5 -25.77 -11.21 -15.14
C LEU A 5 -25.43 -9.92 -14.38
N ALA A 6 -25.39 -8.78 -15.09
CA ALA A 6 -25.12 -7.49 -14.49
C ALA A 6 -26.16 -7.16 -13.41
N HIS A 7 -27.45 -7.36 -13.68
CA HIS A 7 -28.53 -7.13 -12.72
C HIS A 7 -28.41 -8.02 -11.48
N LEU A 8 -28.10 -9.31 -11.67
CA LEU A 8 -27.91 -10.27 -10.59
C LEU A 8 -26.74 -9.88 -9.67
N LEU A 9 -25.60 -9.51 -10.25
CA LEU A 9 -24.42 -9.09 -9.48
C LEU A 9 -24.64 -7.72 -8.84
N LEU A 10 -25.31 -6.78 -9.51
CA LEU A 10 -25.65 -5.47 -8.94
C LEU A 10 -26.50 -5.63 -7.67
N ARG A 11 -27.55 -6.45 -7.72
CA ARG A 11 -28.38 -6.76 -6.54
C ARG A 11 -27.57 -7.36 -5.39
N ARG A 12 -26.52 -8.12 -5.71
CA ARG A 12 -25.64 -8.72 -4.71
C ARG A 12 -24.68 -7.71 -4.08
N TYR A 13 -24.01 -6.89 -4.88
CA TYR A 13 -22.88 -6.06 -4.42
C TYR A 13 -23.19 -4.58 -4.21
N TRP A 14 -24.40 -4.08 -4.54
CA TRP A 14 -24.69 -2.64 -4.46
C TRP A 14 -24.37 -2.04 -3.07
N LYS A 15 -24.65 -2.76 -1.98
CA LYS A 15 -24.32 -2.30 -0.62
C LYS A 15 -22.82 -2.15 -0.42
N MET A 16 -22.03 -3.10 -0.92
CA MET A 16 -20.57 -3.04 -0.86
C MET A 16 -20.05 -1.90 -1.73
N MET A 17 -20.61 -1.69 -2.92
CA MET A 17 -20.26 -0.59 -3.82
C MET A 17 -20.54 0.78 -3.18
N VAL A 18 -21.70 0.97 -2.56
CA VAL A 18 -22.04 2.20 -1.82
C VAL A 18 -21.13 2.36 -0.61
N LEU A 19 -20.86 1.30 0.15
CA LEU A 19 -19.94 1.35 1.29
C LEU A 19 -18.53 1.77 0.86
N LEU A 20 -18.01 1.25 -0.26
CA LEU A 20 -16.72 1.66 -0.80
C LEU A 20 -16.69 3.15 -1.15
N LEU A 21 -17.75 3.65 -1.80
CA LEU A 21 -17.85 5.08 -2.11
C LEU A 21 -17.83 5.92 -0.82
N VAL A 22 -18.67 5.58 0.15
CA VAL A 22 -18.79 6.32 1.42
C VAL A 22 -17.48 6.29 2.20
N VAL A 23 -16.83 5.12 2.31
CA VAL A 23 -15.58 4.98 3.06
C VAL A 23 -14.43 5.72 2.39
N LEU A 24 -14.26 5.61 1.07
CA LEU A 24 -13.16 6.25 0.36
C LEU A 24 -13.31 7.77 0.32
N VAL A 25 -14.52 8.26 0.00
CA VAL A 25 -14.80 9.70 -0.03
C VAL A 25 -14.78 10.28 1.39
N GLY A 26 -15.37 9.58 2.36
CA GLY A 26 -15.34 9.97 3.77
C GLY A 26 -13.91 10.05 4.31
N ASN A 27 -13.05 9.07 3.97
CA ASN A 27 -11.63 9.13 4.30
C ASN A 27 -10.96 10.34 3.65
N ALA A 28 -11.20 10.61 2.36
CA ALA A 28 -10.63 11.79 1.71
C ALA A 28 -11.05 13.12 2.35
N VAL A 29 -12.31 13.25 2.76
CA VAL A 29 -12.81 14.42 3.51
C VAL A 29 -12.10 14.53 4.86
N TYR A 30 -12.04 13.44 5.64
CA TYR A 30 -11.38 13.42 6.93
C TYR A 30 -9.90 13.81 6.83
N VAL A 31 -9.19 13.21 5.87
CA VAL A 31 -7.76 13.42 5.65
C VAL A 31 -7.48 14.86 5.22
N SER A 32 -8.20 15.37 4.23
CA SER A 32 -8.02 16.75 3.76
C SER A 32 -8.41 17.79 4.81
N ALA A 33 -9.47 17.55 5.59
CA ALA A 33 -9.86 18.45 6.68
C ALA A 33 -8.80 18.49 7.79
N THR A 34 -8.23 17.33 8.15
CA THR A 34 -7.15 17.23 9.13
C THR A 34 -5.92 17.99 8.63
N PHE A 35 -5.49 17.72 7.39
CA PHE A 35 -4.36 18.41 6.77
C PHE A 35 -4.54 19.93 6.73
N VAL A 36 -5.72 20.41 6.32
CA VAL A 36 -6.03 21.86 6.33
C VAL A 36 -6.00 22.43 7.74
N GLY A 37 -6.48 21.68 8.73
CA GLY A 37 -6.41 22.06 10.14
C GLY A 37 -4.97 22.22 10.62
N ASP A 38 -4.13 21.21 10.36
CA ASP A 38 -2.71 21.22 10.71
C ASP A 38 -1.98 22.38 10.02
N TRP A 39 -2.24 22.59 8.72
CA TRP A 39 -1.68 23.71 7.96
C TRP A 39 -2.09 25.07 8.56
N LYS A 40 -3.37 25.26 8.92
CA LYS A 40 -3.84 26.51 9.55
C LYS A 40 -3.19 26.76 10.91
N LEU A 41 -2.99 25.70 11.70
CA LEU A 41 -2.33 25.79 13.00
C LEU A 41 -0.88 26.25 12.83
N ALA A 42 -0.10 25.61 11.95
CA ALA A 42 1.26 26.06 11.71
C ALA A 42 1.34 27.43 11.04
N TYR A 43 0.45 27.73 10.10
CA TYR A 43 0.33 29.07 9.53
C TYR A 43 0.17 30.12 10.63
N SER A 44 -0.75 29.89 11.57
CA SER A 44 -0.96 30.80 12.70
C SER A 44 0.24 30.89 13.63
N TYR A 45 0.95 29.77 13.86
CA TYR A 45 2.16 29.73 14.67
C TYR A 45 3.29 30.54 14.03
N TYR A 46 3.62 30.33 12.76
CA TYR A 46 4.66 31.09 12.06
C TYR A 46 4.35 32.59 11.92
N HIS A 47 3.07 32.97 11.98
CA HIS A 47 2.64 34.37 11.97
C HIS A 47 2.40 34.94 13.38
N SER A 48 2.68 34.19 14.44
CA SER A 48 2.51 34.63 15.82
C SER A 48 3.68 35.50 16.31
N ASP A 49 3.39 36.38 17.26
CA ASP A 49 4.43 37.17 17.93
C ASP A 49 5.40 36.28 18.74
N GLU A 50 4.91 35.13 19.24
CA GLU A 50 5.71 34.14 19.95
C GLU A 50 6.79 33.55 19.05
N PHE A 51 6.41 33.09 17.85
CA PHE A 51 7.37 32.58 16.88
C PHE A 51 8.34 33.68 16.44
N LYS A 52 7.85 34.89 16.19
CA LYS A 52 8.70 36.03 15.81
C LYS A 52 9.72 36.36 16.90
N LYS A 53 9.35 36.26 18.18
CA LYS A 53 10.24 36.47 19.32
C LYS A 53 11.30 35.36 19.38
N MET A 54 10.87 34.10 19.33
CA MET A 54 11.76 32.93 19.31
C MET A 54 12.78 33.01 18.17
N PHE A 55 12.31 33.35 16.95
CA PHE A 55 13.14 33.49 15.77
C PHE A 55 14.21 34.60 15.88
N ASN A 56 13.92 35.65 16.66
CA ASN A 56 14.88 36.73 16.89
C ASN A 56 15.90 36.38 17.97
N GLU A 57 15.52 35.55 18.94
CA GLU A 57 16.35 35.14 20.08
C GLU A 57 17.25 33.93 19.75
N ASP A 58 16.88 33.12 18.76
CA ASP A 58 17.62 31.92 18.37
C ASP A 58 18.70 32.21 17.31
N GLU A 59 19.96 32.28 17.73
CA GLU A 59 21.12 32.41 16.83
C GLU A 59 21.43 31.13 16.04
N GLU A 60 20.97 29.95 16.49
CA GLU A 60 21.23 28.68 15.78
C GLU A 60 20.48 28.61 14.44
N ILE A 61 19.37 29.33 14.30
CA ILE A 61 18.61 29.44 13.05
C ILE A 61 19.37 30.27 11.99
N LYS A 62 20.34 31.10 12.41
CA LYS A 62 21.07 32.05 11.55
C LYS A 62 22.53 31.65 11.40
N GLN A 63 22.87 30.97 10.30
CA GLN A 63 24.26 30.78 9.90
C GLN A 63 24.79 32.04 9.21
N ASP A 64 25.76 32.71 9.82
CA ASP A 64 26.45 33.88 9.25
C ASP A 64 25.48 35.02 8.85
N GLY A 65 24.42 35.20 9.64
CA GLY A 65 23.36 36.19 9.42
C GLY A 65 22.31 35.80 8.37
N LYS A 66 22.43 34.60 7.76
CA LYS A 66 21.49 34.05 6.81
C LYS A 66 20.71 32.89 7.42
N ILE A 67 19.47 32.73 6.98
CA ILE A 67 18.52 31.73 7.47
C ILE A 67 18.51 30.59 6.47
N TYR A 68 18.85 29.38 6.93
CA TYR A 68 18.76 28.20 6.10
C TYR A 68 17.29 27.90 5.77
N LEU A 69 16.98 27.70 4.49
CA LEU A 69 15.67 27.25 4.04
C LEU A 69 15.72 25.75 3.76
N TYR A 70 16.63 25.34 2.87
CA TYR A 70 16.75 23.95 2.43
C TYR A 70 18.00 23.67 1.60
N SER A 71 18.29 22.39 1.40
CA SER A 71 19.27 21.91 0.42
C SER A 71 18.53 21.36 -0.79
N LYS A 72 18.95 21.76 -1.98
CA LYS A 72 18.53 21.15 -3.25
C LYS A 72 19.09 19.74 -3.38
N GLU A 73 18.53 18.95 -4.30
CA GLU A 73 19.00 17.60 -4.62
C GLU A 73 20.47 17.53 -5.06
N ASN A 74 21.02 18.62 -5.63
CA ASN A 74 22.43 18.71 -6.02
C ASN A 74 23.37 19.11 -4.87
N GLY A 75 22.86 19.23 -3.64
CA GLY A 75 23.62 19.62 -2.45
C GLY A 75 23.83 21.13 -2.30
N GLU A 76 23.23 21.96 -3.15
CA GLU A 76 23.26 23.41 -2.97
C GLU A 76 22.31 23.82 -1.84
N GLU A 77 22.85 24.47 -0.83
CA GLU A 77 22.09 25.04 0.27
C GLU A 77 21.53 26.42 -0.11
N VAL A 78 20.25 26.61 0.18
CA VAL A 78 19.48 27.83 -0.10
C VAL A 78 19.21 28.55 1.21
N TYR A 79 19.55 29.83 1.21
CA TYR A 79 19.44 30.71 2.37
C TYR A 79 18.63 31.96 2.05
N THR A 80 17.95 32.53 3.03
CA THR A 80 17.31 33.85 2.96
C THR A 80 17.76 34.76 4.09
N ASN A 81 17.66 36.07 3.89
CA ASN A 81 17.83 37.08 4.95
C ASN A 81 16.48 37.63 5.44
N SER A 82 15.38 37.15 4.86
CA SER A 82 14.03 37.66 5.11
C SER A 82 13.25 36.70 6.01
N TYR A 83 12.85 37.21 7.18
CA TYR A 83 11.90 36.51 8.06
C TYR A 83 10.62 36.14 7.31
N GLN A 84 10.10 37.06 6.47
CA GLN A 84 8.85 36.84 5.75
C GLN A 84 8.99 35.71 4.72
N GLU A 85 10.15 35.63 4.05
CA GLU A 85 10.42 34.55 3.09
C GLU A 85 10.55 33.21 3.79
N TYR A 86 11.19 33.16 4.97
CA TYR A 86 11.25 31.97 5.80
C TYR A 86 9.85 31.50 6.26
N VAL A 87 9.02 32.42 6.71
CA VAL A 87 7.64 32.13 7.13
C VAL A 87 6.80 31.64 5.96
N ASP A 88 6.85 32.33 4.81
CA ASP A 88 6.09 31.94 3.63
C ASP A 88 6.58 30.60 3.05
N PHE A 89 7.88 30.34 3.09
CA PHE A 89 8.46 29.05 2.70
C PHE A 89 7.93 27.91 3.57
N ASN A 90 7.96 28.05 4.90
CA ASN A 90 7.48 27.02 5.83
C ASN A 90 5.96 26.84 5.79
N ALA A 91 5.21 27.89 5.41
CA ALA A 91 3.77 27.81 5.18
C ALA A 91 3.41 27.22 3.81
N THR A 92 4.38 27.01 2.91
CA THR A 92 4.14 26.43 1.59
C THR A 92 3.96 24.91 1.68
N VAL A 93 2.93 24.40 1.00
CA VAL A 93 2.52 23.00 1.01
C VAL A 93 3.40 22.14 0.10
N PHE A 94 3.50 22.46 -1.18
CA PHE A 94 4.35 21.73 -2.12
C PHE A 94 5.72 22.43 -2.23
N ASN A 95 6.61 22.21 -1.25
CA ASN A 95 8.00 22.65 -1.32
C ASN A 95 8.95 21.43 -1.17
N GLU A 96 10.22 21.61 -1.51
CA GLU A 96 11.20 20.51 -1.55
C GLU A 96 11.61 19.99 -0.15
N SER A 97 11.21 20.68 0.92
CA SER A 97 12.01 20.65 2.17
C SER A 97 11.43 21.42 3.37
N GLY A 98 10.30 22.11 3.25
CA GLY A 98 9.68 22.77 4.42
C GLY A 98 9.02 21.77 5.37
N PHE A 99 8.60 22.24 6.55
CA PHE A 99 7.93 21.38 7.55
C PHE A 99 6.70 20.61 6.99
N TYR A 100 6.06 21.15 5.94
CA TYR A 100 4.93 20.55 5.21
C TYR A 100 5.29 19.92 3.86
N SER A 101 6.58 19.85 3.48
CA SER A 101 7.04 18.99 2.35
C SER A 101 6.76 17.50 2.59
N TYR A 102 6.30 17.16 3.79
CA TYR A 102 5.79 15.86 4.16
C TYR A 102 4.79 15.33 3.13
N ASP A 103 5.01 14.08 2.73
CA ASP A 103 4.15 13.29 1.85
C ASP A 103 2.67 13.46 2.24
N LEU A 104 1.98 14.38 1.54
CA LEU A 104 0.59 14.79 1.74
C LEU A 104 -0.39 13.62 1.84
N THR A 105 0.05 12.44 1.40
CA THR A 105 -0.75 11.23 1.40
C THR A 105 -0.08 10.03 2.04
N GLY A 106 1.15 10.12 2.56
CA GLY A 106 1.94 8.90 2.82
C GLY A 106 1.43 8.03 3.95
N GLY A 107 1.11 8.64 5.09
CA GLY A 107 0.42 7.94 6.18
C GLY A 107 -0.97 7.43 5.76
N TYR A 108 -1.65 8.15 4.87
CA TYR A 108 -3.02 7.87 4.43
C TYR A 108 -3.11 6.89 3.25
N PHE A 109 -2.01 6.70 2.52
CA PHE A 109 -1.92 5.74 1.44
C PHE A 109 -2.03 4.34 2.02
N TYR A 110 -1.29 4.04 3.10
CA TYR A 110 -1.35 2.74 3.75
C TYR A 110 -2.74 2.38 4.29
N THR A 111 -3.45 3.34 4.89
CA THR A 111 -4.82 3.11 5.38
C THR A 111 -5.79 2.86 4.22
N THR A 112 -5.67 3.64 3.14
CA THR A 112 -6.48 3.45 1.93
C THR A 112 -6.13 2.14 1.22
N ALA A 113 -4.85 1.75 1.18
CA ALA A 113 -4.38 0.50 0.61
C ALA A 113 -4.87 -0.71 1.41
N LEU A 114 -4.94 -0.60 2.74
CA LEU A 114 -5.55 -1.61 3.60
C LEU A 114 -7.05 -1.77 3.30
N VAL A 115 -7.79 -0.66 3.17
CA VAL A 115 -9.21 -0.69 2.74
C VAL A 115 -9.34 -1.34 1.36
N ALA A 116 -8.49 -0.97 0.41
CA ALA A 116 -8.46 -1.53 -0.93
C ALA A 116 -8.22 -3.05 -0.90
N ALA A 117 -7.31 -3.52 -0.05
CA ALA A 117 -6.99 -4.93 0.06
C ALA A 117 -8.08 -5.75 0.74
N ILE A 118 -8.64 -5.25 1.84
CA ILE A 118 -9.77 -5.91 2.51
C ILE A 118 -10.95 -6.01 1.53
N ALA A 119 -11.30 -4.91 0.86
CA ALA A 119 -12.38 -4.89 -0.12
C ALA A 119 -12.12 -5.81 -1.31
N GLY A 120 -10.89 -5.82 -1.84
CA GLY A 120 -10.46 -6.70 -2.91
C GLY A 120 -10.66 -8.16 -2.53
N CYS A 121 -10.16 -8.57 -1.37
CA CYS A 121 -10.29 -9.94 -0.87
C CYS A 121 -11.75 -10.35 -0.64
N LEU A 122 -12.55 -9.45 -0.06
CA LEU A 122 -13.97 -9.69 0.19
C LEU A 122 -14.76 -9.97 -1.10
N LEU A 123 -14.32 -9.46 -2.26
CA LEU A 123 -14.99 -9.69 -3.55
C LEU A 123 -15.28 -11.18 -3.83
N PHE A 124 -14.34 -12.06 -3.51
CA PHE A 124 -14.50 -13.51 -3.70
C PHE A 124 -14.77 -14.27 -2.39
N MET A 125 -14.15 -13.85 -1.29
CA MET A 125 -14.34 -14.51 0.01
C MET A 125 -15.77 -14.41 0.52
N PHE A 126 -16.45 -13.29 0.27
CA PHE A 126 -17.84 -13.10 0.69
C PHE A 126 -18.78 -14.10 0.00
N ASP A 127 -18.56 -14.39 -1.28
CA ASP A 127 -19.39 -15.35 -2.02
C ASP A 127 -19.11 -16.80 -1.65
N LEU A 128 -17.87 -17.11 -1.30
CA LEU A 128 -17.49 -18.41 -0.76
C LEU A 128 -18.21 -18.64 0.57
N LYS A 129 -18.22 -17.62 1.45
CA LYS A 129 -18.81 -17.73 2.79
C LYS A 129 -20.34 -17.84 2.77
N THR A 130 -21.03 -17.11 1.90
CA THR A 130 -22.51 -17.17 1.83
C THR A 130 -23.02 -18.19 0.83
N HIS A 131 -22.17 -19.08 0.30
CA HIS A 131 -22.52 -20.06 -0.74
C HIS A 131 -23.13 -19.45 -2.02
N PHE A 132 -22.86 -18.17 -2.30
CA PHE A 132 -23.40 -17.50 -3.48
C PHE A 132 -22.79 -18.06 -4.78
N ASN A 133 -21.56 -18.58 -4.71
CA ASN A 133 -20.94 -19.28 -5.84
C ASN A 133 -21.76 -20.50 -6.28
N THR A 134 -22.51 -21.17 -5.40
CA THR A 134 -23.40 -22.27 -5.79
C THR A 134 -24.49 -21.79 -6.75
N LEU A 135 -25.15 -20.67 -6.43
CA LEU A 135 -26.15 -20.04 -7.30
C LEU A 135 -25.54 -19.57 -8.62
N LEU A 136 -24.34 -18.96 -8.57
CA LEU A 136 -23.66 -18.48 -9.77
C LEU A 136 -23.26 -19.64 -10.69
N PHE A 137 -22.80 -20.75 -10.14
CA PHE A 137 -22.35 -21.92 -10.91
C PHE A 137 -23.50 -22.79 -11.41
N SER A 138 -24.66 -22.76 -10.75
CA SER A 138 -25.89 -23.36 -11.28
C SER A 138 -26.60 -22.48 -12.31
N SER A 139 -26.13 -21.24 -12.52
CA SER A 139 -26.70 -20.34 -13.52
C SER A 139 -26.23 -20.67 -14.94
N ARG A 140 -26.91 -20.12 -15.95
CA ARG A 140 -26.53 -20.25 -17.37
C ARG A 140 -25.26 -19.48 -17.76
N PHE A 141 -24.67 -18.70 -16.85
CA PHE A 141 -23.54 -17.83 -17.18
C PHE A 141 -22.20 -18.54 -16.99
N SER A 142 -21.27 -18.36 -17.92
CA SER A 142 -19.94 -18.94 -17.80
C SER A 142 -19.17 -18.32 -16.62
N LYS A 143 -18.33 -19.12 -15.94
CA LYS A 143 -17.46 -18.65 -14.86
C LYS A 143 -16.57 -17.48 -15.30
N LYS A 144 -16.07 -17.50 -16.54
CA LYS A 144 -15.28 -16.40 -17.13
C LYS A 144 -16.10 -15.11 -17.19
N SER A 145 -17.33 -15.17 -17.69
CA SER A 145 -18.23 -14.00 -17.75
C SER A 145 -18.57 -13.47 -16.36
N ILE A 146 -18.81 -14.36 -15.39
CA ILE A 146 -19.06 -13.99 -13.99
C ILE A 146 -17.87 -13.23 -13.41
N TYR A 147 -16.65 -13.77 -13.58
CA TYR A 147 -15.41 -13.15 -13.08
C TYR A 147 -15.22 -11.72 -13.60
N PHE A 148 -15.24 -11.54 -14.93
CA PHE A 148 -15.01 -10.22 -15.52
C PHE A 148 -16.15 -9.25 -15.21
N MET A 149 -17.40 -9.72 -15.11
CA MET A 149 -18.51 -8.84 -14.72
C MET A 149 -18.40 -8.38 -13.26
N LYS A 150 -17.94 -9.23 -12.34
CA LYS A 150 -17.66 -8.83 -10.95
C LYS A 150 -16.61 -7.72 -10.90
N HIS A 151 -15.51 -7.87 -11.64
CA HIS A 151 -14.48 -6.84 -11.71
C HIS A 151 -14.99 -5.55 -12.37
N LEU A 152 -15.71 -5.65 -13.49
CA LEU A 152 -16.27 -4.48 -14.16
C LEU A 152 -17.14 -3.65 -13.22
N LEU A 153 -18.03 -4.31 -12.45
CA LEU A 153 -18.92 -3.62 -11.51
C LEU A 153 -18.18 -3.15 -10.26
N VAL A 154 -17.56 -4.06 -9.52
CA VAL A 154 -16.99 -3.74 -8.21
C VAL A 154 -15.67 -2.99 -8.32
N THR A 155 -14.72 -3.50 -9.10
CA THR A 155 -13.43 -2.81 -9.31
C THR A 155 -13.64 -1.50 -10.05
N GLY A 156 -14.55 -1.45 -11.02
CA GLY A 156 -14.94 -0.21 -11.69
C GLY A 156 -15.47 0.84 -10.71
N THR A 157 -16.39 0.46 -9.81
CA THR A 157 -16.88 1.38 -8.77
C THR A 157 -15.80 1.76 -7.77
N PHE A 158 -14.91 0.84 -7.40
CA PHE A 158 -13.78 1.15 -6.53
C PHE A 158 -12.87 2.23 -7.15
N ILE A 159 -12.46 2.06 -8.42
CA ILE A 159 -11.64 3.04 -9.14
C ILE A 159 -12.37 4.38 -9.27
N LEU A 160 -13.66 4.37 -9.63
CA LEU A 160 -14.45 5.60 -9.72
C LEU A 160 -14.53 6.31 -8.36
N SER A 161 -14.73 5.56 -7.28
CA SER A 161 -14.75 6.10 -5.92
C SER A 161 -13.40 6.70 -5.53
N LEU A 162 -12.28 6.08 -5.92
CA LEU A 162 -10.94 6.65 -5.73
C LEU A 162 -10.79 7.98 -6.47
N ILE A 163 -11.20 8.05 -7.74
CA ILE A 163 -11.13 9.28 -8.54
C ILE A 163 -11.95 10.40 -7.88
N ILE A 164 -13.21 10.11 -7.49
CA ILE A 164 -14.06 11.07 -6.76
C ILE A 164 -13.38 11.51 -5.47
N SER A 165 -12.79 10.58 -4.72
CA SER A 165 -12.07 10.87 -3.48
C SER A 165 -10.90 11.83 -3.71
N LYS A 166 -10.15 11.68 -4.81
CA LYS A 166 -9.04 12.60 -5.15
C LYS A 166 -9.54 13.97 -5.58
N ILE A 167 -10.63 14.04 -6.33
CA ILE A 167 -11.28 15.31 -6.70
C ILE A 167 -11.74 16.05 -5.43
N VAL A 168 -12.41 15.35 -4.51
CA VAL A 168 -12.86 15.93 -3.23
C VAL A 168 -11.67 16.41 -2.39
N TYR A 169 -10.63 15.59 -2.28
CA TYR A 169 -9.40 15.93 -1.57
C TYR A 169 -8.78 17.24 -2.10
N LEU A 170 -8.53 17.31 -3.41
CA LEU A 170 -7.93 18.50 -4.05
C LEU A 170 -8.84 19.72 -3.95
N ALA A 171 -10.16 19.56 -4.09
CA ALA A 171 -11.12 20.65 -3.95
C ALA A 171 -11.12 21.26 -2.54
N ILE A 172 -10.98 20.42 -1.50
CA ILE A 172 -10.88 20.90 -0.12
C ILE A 172 -9.59 21.68 0.10
N LEU A 173 -8.45 21.20 -0.43
CA LEU A 173 -7.18 21.93 -0.35
C LEU A 173 -7.25 23.28 -1.05
N LEU A 174 -7.66 23.30 -2.33
CA LEU A 174 -7.76 24.51 -3.16
C LEU A 174 -8.72 25.56 -2.58
N ARG A 175 -9.76 25.12 -1.88
CA ARG A 175 -10.73 26.03 -1.27
C ARG A 175 -10.23 26.64 0.04
N ASN A 176 -9.40 25.93 0.80
CA ASN A 176 -9.06 26.31 2.18
C ASN A 176 -7.63 26.83 2.35
N ILE A 177 -6.74 26.57 1.39
CA ILE A 177 -5.36 27.03 1.41
C ILE A 177 -5.19 28.07 0.29
N PRO A 178 -4.70 29.29 0.59
CA PRO A 178 -4.45 30.31 -0.42
C PRO A 178 -3.49 29.82 -1.51
N GLU A 179 -3.76 30.20 -2.77
CA GLU A 179 -2.99 29.75 -3.94
C GLU A 179 -1.47 29.99 -3.80
N LYS A 180 -1.07 31.11 -3.20
CA LYS A 180 0.34 31.45 -2.96
C LYS A 180 1.09 30.44 -2.07
N TYR A 181 0.38 29.64 -1.28
CA TYR A 181 0.96 28.63 -0.40
C TYR A 181 0.83 27.20 -0.93
N LEU A 182 0.12 26.98 -2.04
CA LEU A 182 0.07 25.65 -2.64
C LEU A 182 1.37 25.35 -3.38
N ASN A 183 1.86 26.28 -4.21
CA ASN A 183 3.09 26.11 -5.00
C ASN A 183 3.03 24.90 -5.98
N ALA A 184 1.83 24.53 -6.43
CA ALA A 184 1.64 23.59 -7.52
C ALA A 184 0.33 23.85 -8.25
N GLY A 185 0.35 23.78 -9.58
CA GLY A 185 -0.86 23.80 -10.39
C GLY A 185 -1.56 22.44 -10.40
N LEU A 186 -2.88 22.42 -10.64
CA LEU A 186 -3.64 21.16 -10.74
C LEU A 186 -3.05 20.18 -11.77
N MET A 187 -2.60 20.69 -12.92
CA MET A 187 -2.02 19.86 -13.99
C MET A 187 -0.68 19.24 -13.59
N GLU A 188 0.09 19.89 -12.71
CA GLU A 188 1.36 19.37 -12.20
C GLU A 188 1.15 18.23 -11.19
N LEU A 189 0.00 18.22 -10.51
CA LEU A 189 -0.40 17.15 -9.59
C LEU A 189 -1.03 15.94 -10.30
N MET A 190 -1.58 16.11 -11.50
CA MET A 190 -2.30 15.04 -12.20
C MET A 190 -1.48 13.75 -12.40
N PRO A 191 -0.19 13.79 -12.79
CA PRO A 191 0.61 12.59 -12.95
C PRO A 191 0.70 11.76 -11.66
N SER A 192 0.98 12.39 -10.52
CA SER A 192 1.09 11.70 -9.24
C SER A 192 -0.25 11.19 -8.72
N VAL A 193 -1.35 11.92 -8.98
CA VAL A 193 -2.72 11.44 -8.74
C VAL A 193 -3.01 10.15 -9.51
N VAL A 194 -2.63 10.08 -10.79
CA VAL A 194 -2.83 8.88 -11.62
C VAL A 194 -2.04 7.70 -11.09
N VAL A 195 -0.76 7.89 -10.75
CA VAL A 195 0.07 6.82 -10.16
C VAL A 195 -0.52 6.33 -8.84
N ASN A 196 -0.98 7.25 -7.98
CA ASN A 196 -1.62 6.89 -6.71
C ASN A 196 -2.88 6.04 -6.89
N VAL A 197 -3.77 6.44 -7.82
CA VAL A 197 -4.98 5.67 -8.14
C VAL A 197 -4.63 4.31 -8.74
N LEU A 198 -3.64 4.23 -9.64
CA LEU A 198 -3.19 2.97 -10.24
C LEU A 198 -2.59 2.02 -9.22
N ALA A 199 -1.79 2.52 -8.28
CA ALA A 199 -1.23 1.72 -7.19
C ALA A 199 -2.34 1.12 -6.32
N LEU A 200 -3.30 1.94 -5.86
CA LEU A 200 -4.45 1.47 -5.05
C LEU A 200 -5.35 0.50 -5.82
N ALA A 201 -5.57 0.72 -7.11
CA ALA A 201 -6.32 -0.20 -7.97
C ALA A 201 -5.60 -1.55 -8.12
N THR A 202 -4.27 -1.51 -8.27
CA THR A 202 -3.43 -2.71 -8.33
C THR A 202 -3.48 -3.47 -7.02
N THR A 203 -3.42 -2.77 -5.88
CA THR A 203 -3.60 -3.36 -4.56
C THR A 203 -4.94 -4.08 -4.43
N PHE A 204 -6.04 -3.42 -4.83
CA PHE A 204 -7.37 -4.04 -4.82
C PHE A 204 -7.42 -5.31 -5.68
N ILE A 205 -6.90 -5.25 -6.91
CA ILE A 205 -6.93 -6.37 -7.86
C ILE A 205 -6.05 -7.53 -7.36
N ALA A 206 -4.83 -7.26 -6.91
CA ALA A 206 -3.93 -8.27 -6.35
C ALA A 206 -4.56 -8.92 -5.10
N ALA A 207 -5.18 -8.12 -4.23
CA ALA A 207 -5.89 -8.63 -3.07
C ALA A 207 -7.10 -9.48 -3.48
N SER A 208 -7.85 -9.11 -4.52
CA SER A 208 -8.95 -9.95 -5.00
C SER A 208 -8.50 -11.32 -5.49
N LEU A 209 -7.32 -11.42 -6.10
CA LEU A 209 -6.70 -12.70 -6.43
C LEU A 209 -6.38 -13.50 -5.17
N LEU A 210 -5.83 -12.85 -4.14
CA LEU A 210 -5.60 -13.49 -2.85
C LEU A 210 -6.91 -13.97 -2.21
N GLY A 211 -7.98 -13.17 -2.24
CA GLY A 211 -9.31 -13.57 -1.74
C GLY A 211 -9.94 -14.72 -2.52
N LEU A 212 -9.58 -14.91 -3.80
CA LEU A 212 -9.96 -16.09 -4.56
C LEU A 212 -9.17 -17.34 -4.13
N VAL A 213 -7.89 -17.16 -3.80
CA VAL A 213 -6.98 -18.24 -3.43
C VAL A 213 -7.17 -18.69 -1.97
N LEU A 214 -7.39 -17.73 -1.06
CA LEU A 214 -7.62 -17.94 0.36
C LEU A 214 -9.06 -18.40 0.58
N GLY A 215 -9.23 -19.61 1.08
CA GLY A 215 -10.53 -20.26 1.15
C GLY A 215 -11.31 -20.06 2.44
N GLU A 216 -10.61 -19.75 3.53
CA GLU A 216 -11.22 -19.54 4.84
C GLU A 216 -11.15 -18.07 5.24
N TRP A 217 -12.31 -17.52 5.63
CA TRP A 217 -12.46 -16.08 5.79
C TRP A 217 -11.67 -15.46 6.95
N ILE A 218 -11.63 -16.11 8.12
CA ILE A 218 -10.95 -15.58 9.31
C ILE A 218 -9.43 -15.60 9.10
N SER A 219 -8.89 -16.77 8.77
CA SER A 219 -7.46 -16.92 8.52
C SER A 219 -7.01 -16.11 7.30
N GLY A 220 -7.83 -16.04 6.25
CA GLY A 220 -7.50 -15.27 5.05
C GLY A 220 -7.38 -13.78 5.36
N LEU A 221 -8.39 -13.19 6.01
CA LEU A 221 -8.36 -11.79 6.45
C LEU A 221 -7.20 -11.52 7.42
N GLY A 222 -6.92 -12.45 8.34
CA GLY A 222 -5.78 -12.37 9.24
C GLY A 222 -4.44 -12.31 8.50
N THR A 223 -4.24 -13.16 7.49
CA THR A 223 -3.03 -13.16 6.65
C THR A 223 -2.88 -11.86 5.88
N ILE A 224 -3.97 -11.30 5.35
CA ILE A 224 -3.95 -10.01 4.64
C ILE A 224 -3.59 -8.89 5.59
N ALA A 225 -4.27 -8.79 6.74
CA ALA A 225 -3.99 -7.77 7.74
C ALA A 225 -2.52 -7.83 8.22
N PHE A 226 -2.03 -9.04 8.50
CA PHE A 226 -0.63 -9.25 8.87
C PHE A 226 0.32 -8.78 7.76
N PHE A 227 0.08 -9.20 6.51
CA PHE A 227 0.88 -8.76 5.37
C PHE A 227 0.94 -7.24 5.27
N PHE A 228 -0.18 -6.52 5.41
CA PHE A 228 -0.20 -5.06 5.34
C PHE A 228 0.57 -4.39 6.48
N VAL A 229 0.43 -4.88 7.71
CA VAL A 229 1.21 -4.38 8.86
C VAL A 229 2.70 -4.58 8.63
N THR A 230 3.10 -5.70 8.02
CA THR A 230 4.50 -6.02 7.78
C THR A 230 5.04 -5.47 6.45
N PHE A 231 4.18 -4.99 5.55
CA PHE A 231 4.58 -4.53 4.21
C PHE A 231 5.44 -3.26 4.24
N GLY A 232 5.20 -2.35 5.19
CA GLY A 232 6.07 -1.18 5.40
C GLY A 232 7.52 -1.58 5.75
N MET A 233 7.68 -2.60 6.60
CA MET A 233 9.01 -3.14 6.93
C MET A 233 9.65 -3.81 5.72
N PHE A 234 8.89 -4.60 4.95
CA PHE A 234 9.41 -5.23 3.75
C PHE A 234 9.93 -4.20 2.72
N THR A 235 9.18 -3.13 2.51
CA THR A 235 9.57 -2.08 1.57
C THR A 235 10.74 -1.25 2.07
N SER A 236 10.86 -1.00 3.39
CA SER A 236 12.05 -0.35 3.96
C SER A 236 13.31 -1.22 3.77
N GLN A 237 13.17 -2.54 3.85
CA GLN A 237 14.26 -3.47 3.54
C GLN A 237 14.68 -3.41 2.06
N LEU A 238 13.71 -3.36 1.14
CA LEU A 238 14.00 -3.17 -0.29
C LEU A 238 14.72 -1.84 -0.54
N TYR A 239 14.26 -0.77 0.11
CA TYR A 239 14.89 0.55 -0.01
C TYR A 239 16.34 0.51 0.44
N ALA A 240 16.60 0.08 1.67
CA ALA A 240 17.96 0.00 2.23
C ALA A 240 18.89 -0.88 1.39
N ALA A 241 18.37 -2.01 0.88
CA ALA A 241 19.11 -2.86 -0.05
C ALA A 241 19.43 -2.14 -1.37
N SER A 242 18.46 -1.47 -1.98
CA SER A 242 18.66 -0.75 -3.24
C SER A 242 19.63 0.42 -3.11
N GLU A 243 19.57 1.16 -1.99
CA GLU A 243 20.46 2.27 -1.68
C GLU A 243 21.90 1.79 -1.50
N GLN A 244 22.09 0.69 -0.77
CA GLN A 244 23.41 0.05 -0.61
C GLN A 244 24.05 -0.33 -1.95
N ILE A 245 23.28 -0.93 -2.86
CA ILE A 245 23.76 -1.32 -4.20
C ILE A 245 24.10 -0.07 -5.01
N ALA A 246 23.23 0.94 -4.98
CA ALA A 246 23.43 2.20 -5.70
C ALA A 246 24.71 2.91 -5.24
N ALA A 247 24.91 3.01 -3.92
CA ALA A 247 26.11 3.58 -3.31
C ALA A 247 27.38 2.81 -3.69
N TYR A 248 27.35 1.48 -3.67
CA TYR A 248 28.50 0.66 -4.05
C TYR A 248 28.95 0.88 -5.50
N TYR A 249 28.00 1.13 -6.41
CA TYR A 249 28.30 1.44 -7.81
C TYR A 249 28.46 2.93 -8.10
N GLU A 250 28.41 3.80 -7.09
CA GLU A 250 28.42 5.27 -7.24
C GLU A 250 27.35 5.77 -8.22
N LYS A 251 26.17 5.14 -8.21
CA LYS A 251 25.05 5.46 -9.09
C LYS A 251 23.85 5.95 -8.31
N THR A 252 23.03 6.77 -8.95
CA THR A 252 21.70 7.12 -8.44
C THR A 252 20.84 5.87 -8.34
N ASN A 253 20.05 5.78 -7.26
CA ASN A 253 19.16 4.65 -7.02
C ASN A 253 17.99 4.61 -8.02
N GLN A 254 18.19 3.96 -9.16
CA GLN A 254 17.15 3.82 -10.20
C GLN A 254 15.96 2.94 -9.77
N LEU A 255 16.07 2.20 -8.67
CA LEU A 255 14.96 1.42 -8.12
C LEU A 255 14.04 2.26 -7.23
N TRP A 256 14.48 3.44 -6.78
CA TRP A 256 13.70 4.29 -5.90
C TRP A 256 12.30 4.62 -6.44
N PRO A 257 12.10 5.01 -7.72
CA PRO A 257 10.77 5.27 -8.24
C PRO A 257 9.83 4.06 -8.12
N PHE A 258 10.35 2.85 -8.32
CA PHE A 258 9.58 1.62 -8.21
C PHE A 258 9.25 1.27 -6.75
N ILE A 259 10.18 1.50 -5.83
CA ILE A 259 9.95 1.29 -4.40
C ILE A 259 8.97 2.32 -3.87
N ASN A 260 9.10 3.59 -4.28
CA ASN A 260 8.20 4.67 -3.93
C ASN A 260 6.75 4.39 -4.38
N MET A 261 6.59 3.84 -5.58
CA MET A 261 5.30 3.36 -6.07
C MET A 261 4.68 2.26 -5.18
N LEU A 262 5.50 1.40 -4.56
CA LEU A 262 5.02 0.34 -3.66
C LEU A 262 4.72 0.87 -2.25
N THR A 263 5.48 1.84 -1.76
CA THR A 263 5.35 2.37 -0.39
C THR A 263 4.28 3.42 -0.27
N SER A 264 4.43 4.49 -1.04
CA SER A 264 3.61 5.69 -0.94
C SER A 264 3.83 6.59 -2.17
N PRO A 265 3.07 6.38 -3.26
CA PRO A 265 3.05 7.33 -4.36
C PRO A 265 2.36 8.63 -3.90
N ALA A 266 3.12 9.50 -3.24
CA ALA A 266 2.71 10.80 -2.76
C ALA A 266 2.05 11.63 -3.88
N ILE A 267 0.97 12.35 -3.54
CA ILE A 267 0.46 13.40 -4.44
C ILE A 267 1.33 14.64 -4.23
N GLN A 268 2.18 14.92 -5.22
CA GLN A 268 3.09 16.06 -5.25
C GLN A 268 3.41 16.45 -6.70
N PRO A 269 3.84 17.70 -6.98
CA PRO A 269 4.34 18.08 -8.29
C PRO A 269 5.65 17.34 -8.55
N ARG A 270 5.62 16.33 -9.42
CA ARG A 270 6.80 15.57 -9.79
C ARG A 270 6.69 14.96 -11.17
N VAL A 271 7.85 14.68 -11.74
CA VAL A 271 7.94 13.82 -12.92
C VAL A 271 7.61 12.38 -12.51
N VAL A 272 6.69 11.77 -13.25
CA VAL A 272 6.34 10.36 -13.11
C VAL A 272 7.18 9.55 -14.08
N HIS A 273 7.88 8.54 -13.57
CA HIS A 273 8.65 7.64 -14.41
C HIS A 273 7.71 6.64 -15.11
N PRO A 274 7.95 6.30 -16.40
CA PRO A 274 7.08 5.36 -17.13
C PRO A 274 6.89 4.01 -16.42
N GLY A 275 7.90 3.56 -15.68
CA GLY A 275 7.86 2.34 -14.88
C GLY A 275 6.79 2.36 -13.78
N GLU A 276 6.51 3.52 -13.18
CA GLU A 276 5.49 3.69 -12.13
C GLU A 276 4.06 3.56 -12.68
N VAL A 277 3.88 3.63 -14.00
CA VAL A 277 2.59 3.41 -14.68
C VAL A 277 2.54 2.02 -15.32
N ALA A 278 3.61 1.62 -16.01
CA ALA A 278 3.66 0.34 -16.71
C ALA A 278 3.59 -0.85 -15.74
N LEU A 279 4.30 -0.80 -14.61
CA LEU A 279 4.36 -1.91 -13.67
C LEU A 279 2.99 -2.20 -13.00
N PRO A 280 2.24 -1.21 -12.45
CA PRO A 280 0.90 -1.45 -11.92
C PRO A 280 -0.07 -2.04 -12.95
N LEU A 281 -0.01 -1.56 -14.20
CA LEU A 281 -0.84 -2.08 -15.28
C LEU A 281 -0.50 -3.54 -15.61
N LEU A 282 0.79 -3.87 -15.70
CA LEU A 282 1.24 -5.25 -15.92
C LEU A 282 0.86 -6.17 -14.76
N LEU A 283 1.04 -5.72 -13.51
CA LEU A 283 0.66 -6.48 -12.32
C LEU A 283 -0.85 -6.68 -12.24
N SER A 284 -1.63 -5.64 -12.47
CA SER A 284 -3.09 -5.71 -12.50
C SER A 284 -3.58 -6.65 -13.59
N GLY A 285 -3.05 -6.51 -14.82
CA GLY A 285 -3.38 -7.39 -15.94
C GLY A 285 -3.02 -8.84 -15.65
N GLY A 286 -1.82 -9.10 -15.12
CA GLY A 286 -1.36 -10.42 -14.71
C GLY A 286 -2.25 -11.03 -13.64
N CYS A 287 -2.61 -10.27 -12.59
CA CYS A 287 -3.50 -10.72 -11.53
C CYS A 287 -4.92 -11.01 -12.06
N LEU A 288 -5.45 -10.16 -12.95
CA LEU A 288 -6.77 -10.37 -13.56
C LEU A 288 -6.80 -11.63 -14.41
N LEU A 289 -5.77 -11.87 -15.23
CA LEU A 289 -5.67 -13.05 -16.09
C LEU A 289 -5.47 -14.32 -15.26
N ALA A 290 -4.58 -14.30 -14.27
CA ALA A 290 -4.34 -15.41 -13.36
C ALA A 290 -5.62 -15.74 -12.56
N GLY A 291 -6.31 -14.72 -12.04
CA GLY A 291 -7.57 -14.89 -11.32
C GLY A 291 -8.67 -15.44 -12.21
N ALA A 292 -8.78 -15.01 -13.47
CA ALA A 292 -9.73 -15.57 -14.43
C ALA A 292 -9.46 -17.07 -14.68
N ALA A 293 -8.19 -17.46 -14.83
CA ALA A 293 -7.79 -18.84 -15.04
C ALA A 293 -8.07 -19.72 -13.81
N LEU A 294 -7.81 -19.20 -12.61
CA LEU A 294 -8.12 -19.89 -11.34
C LEU A 294 -9.63 -19.99 -11.09
N TYR A 295 -10.39 -18.92 -11.34
CA TYR A 295 -11.83 -18.87 -11.10
C TYR A 295 -12.58 -19.89 -11.97
N GLN A 296 -12.14 -20.11 -13.20
CA GLN A 296 -12.69 -21.16 -14.06
C GLN A 296 -12.55 -22.57 -13.45
N ARG A 297 -11.42 -22.81 -12.76
CA ARG A 297 -11.09 -24.08 -12.10
C ARG A 297 -11.57 -24.15 -10.65
N LEU A 298 -12.25 -23.12 -10.14
CA LEU A 298 -12.75 -23.09 -8.77
C LEU A 298 -13.79 -24.20 -8.58
N SER A 299 -13.48 -25.15 -7.70
CA SER A 299 -14.38 -26.21 -7.23
C SER A 299 -14.98 -25.83 -5.87
N LEU A 300 -16.20 -26.26 -5.61
CA LEU A 300 -16.86 -26.08 -4.31
C LEU A 300 -16.45 -27.15 -3.28
N GLU A 301 -15.75 -28.20 -3.71
CA GLU A 301 -15.34 -29.34 -2.86
C GLU A 301 -14.30 -28.95 -1.81
N ASN A 302 -13.43 -27.99 -2.14
CA ASN A 302 -12.38 -27.51 -1.25
C ASN A 302 -12.85 -26.34 -0.35
N ASN A 303 -14.16 -26.08 -0.29
CA ASN A 303 -14.69 -24.97 0.48
C ASN A 303 -14.40 -25.15 1.99
N GLY A 304 -13.82 -24.12 2.62
CA GLY A 304 -13.43 -24.15 4.02
C GLY A 304 -11.98 -24.60 4.30
N ASN A 305 -11.20 -24.97 3.27
CA ASN A 305 -9.74 -25.09 3.39
C ASN A 305 -9.07 -23.71 3.43
N TYR A 306 -7.86 -23.63 4.03
CA TYR A 306 -7.09 -22.38 4.07
C TYR A 306 -6.76 -21.86 2.65
N LEU A 307 -6.37 -22.77 1.75
CA LEU A 307 -6.20 -22.50 0.32
C LEU A 307 -7.23 -23.31 -0.48
N MET A 308 -7.92 -22.64 -1.41
CA MET A 308 -8.91 -23.26 -2.30
C MET A 308 -8.29 -24.20 -3.33
N PHE A 309 -7.05 -23.94 -3.73
CA PHE A 309 -6.35 -24.67 -4.78
C PHE A 309 -5.18 -25.46 -4.22
N ASP A 310 -5.27 -26.79 -4.25
CA ASP A 310 -4.24 -27.66 -3.66
C ASP A 310 -2.87 -27.50 -4.33
N LYS A 311 -2.86 -27.25 -5.64
CA LYS A 311 -1.64 -26.99 -6.43
C LYS A 311 -0.91 -25.71 -5.99
N LEU A 312 -1.59 -24.78 -5.31
CA LEU A 312 -1.00 -23.54 -4.83
C LEU A 312 -0.41 -23.63 -3.42
N ARG A 313 -0.62 -24.75 -2.69
CA ARG A 313 -0.15 -24.88 -1.30
C ARG A 313 1.37 -24.70 -1.18
N LYS A 314 2.16 -25.47 -1.92
CA LYS A 314 3.64 -25.38 -1.89
C LYS A 314 4.17 -24.04 -2.45
N PRO A 315 3.70 -23.54 -3.62
CA PRO A 315 4.11 -22.24 -4.10
C PRO A 315 3.83 -21.11 -3.11
N MET A 316 2.67 -21.14 -2.45
CA MET A 316 2.30 -20.09 -1.49
C MET A 316 3.09 -20.18 -0.18
N GLN A 317 3.37 -21.40 0.28
CA GLN A 317 4.28 -21.63 1.40
C GLN A 317 5.67 -21.06 1.12
N LEU A 318 6.24 -21.36 -0.06
CA LEU A 318 7.53 -20.83 -0.47
C LEU A 318 7.52 -19.30 -0.54
N LEU A 319 6.44 -18.71 -1.09
CA LEU A 319 6.27 -17.26 -1.17
C LEU A 319 6.27 -16.62 0.22
N ILE A 320 5.53 -17.20 1.18
CA ILE A 320 5.51 -16.70 2.57
C ILE A 320 6.90 -16.78 3.20
N VAL A 321 7.63 -17.89 3.00
CA VAL A 321 9.00 -18.03 3.52
C VAL A 321 9.93 -16.98 2.92
N ILE A 322 9.93 -16.81 1.60
CA ILE A 322 10.77 -15.82 0.91
C ILE A 322 10.42 -14.41 1.39
N TYR A 323 9.13 -14.06 1.42
CA TYR A 323 8.66 -12.77 1.89
C TYR A 323 9.14 -12.47 3.31
N THR A 324 8.93 -13.42 4.23
CA THR A 324 9.30 -13.24 5.65
C THR A 324 10.81 -13.16 5.82
N VAL A 325 11.59 -13.95 5.06
CA VAL A 325 13.05 -13.87 5.08
C VAL A 325 13.53 -12.51 4.58
N MET A 326 13.01 -12.04 3.44
CA MET A 326 13.36 -10.71 2.90
C MET A 326 13.02 -9.60 3.90
N LEU A 327 11.86 -9.69 4.53
CA LEU A 327 11.39 -8.71 5.51
C LEU A 327 12.33 -8.51 6.70
N PHE A 328 13.06 -9.54 7.14
CA PHE A 328 13.93 -9.44 8.32
C PHE A 328 15.43 -9.36 8.01
N ARG A 329 15.85 -9.70 6.79
CA ARG A 329 17.27 -10.00 6.51
C ARG A 329 17.82 -9.44 5.19
N LEU A 330 16.99 -8.88 4.31
CA LEU A 330 17.45 -8.50 2.97
C LEU A 330 18.59 -7.48 2.98
N ASP A 331 18.43 -6.36 3.70
CA ASP A 331 19.44 -5.29 3.77
C ASP A 331 20.81 -5.83 4.20
N ARG A 332 20.82 -6.67 5.25
CA ARG A 332 22.06 -7.22 5.82
C ARG A 332 22.78 -8.08 4.80
N HIS A 333 22.07 -8.94 4.08
CA HIS A 333 22.69 -9.77 3.04
C HIS A 333 23.29 -8.93 1.91
N VAL A 334 22.60 -7.85 1.52
CA VAL A 334 23.09 -6.95 0.49
C VAL A 334 24.33 -6.19 0.95
N ARG A 335 24.41 -5.76 2.22
CA ARG A 335 25.64 -5.13 2.76
C ARG A 335 26.87 -6.02 2.68
N TYR A 336 26.71 -7.35 2.86
CA TYR A 336 27.83 -8.29 2.68
C TYR A 336 28.23 -8.49 1.22
N LEU A 337 27.27 -8.50 0.31
CA LEU A 337 27.53 -8.68 -1.13
C LEU A 337 28.11 -7.40 -1.76
N PHE A 338 27.75 -6.24 -1.23
CA PHE A 338 28.15 -4.92 -1.70
C PHE A 338 28.70 -4.07 -0.54
N PRO A 339 29.85 -4.44 0.03
CA PRO A 339 30.39 -3.78 1.21
C PRO A 339 30.92 -2.38 0.88
N LEU A 340 30.42 -1.37 1.59
CA LEU A 340 30.97 0.00 1.57
C LEU A 340 32.12 0.19 2.58
N SER A 341 32.29 -0.77 3.49
CA SER A 341 33.36 -0.83 4.50
C SER A 341 33.77 -2.28 4.72
N PHE A 342 34.97 -2.53 5.26
CA PHE A 342 35.46 -3.88 5.55
C PHE A 342 34.61 -4.59 6.61
N GLU A 343 33.62 -5.37 6.18
CA GLU A 343 32.92 -6.31 7.05
C GLU A 343 33.67 -7.64 7.13
N THR A 344 33.78 -8.22 8.33
CA THR A 344 34.54 -9.46 8.53
C THR A 344 33.84 -10.68 7.90
N PRO A 345 34.55 -11.61 7.24
CA PRO A 345 33.94 -12.81 6.64
C PRO A 345 33.13 -13.68 7.61
N GLY A 346 33.49 -13.69 8.90
CA GLY A 346 32.78 -14.47 9.93
C GLY A 346 31.33 -14.05 10.17
N SER A 347 30.99 -12.77 9.97
CA SER A 347 29.62 -12.30 10.18
C SER A 347 28.67 -12.68 9.03
N PHE A 348 29.18 -12.83 7.80
CA PHE A 348 28.40 -13.32 6.65
C PHE A 348 27.84 -14.74 6.88
N PHE A 349 28.71 -15.68 7.29
CA PHE A 349 28.29 -17.06 7.56
C PHE A 349 27.29 -17.14 8.71
N SER A 350 27.50 -16.36 9.78
CA SER A 350 26.57 -16.30 10.92
C SER A 350 25.18 -15.81 10.49
N ILE A 351 25.12 -14.76 9.67
CA ILE A 351 23.85 -14.17 9.20
C ILE A 351 23.14 -15.10 8.22
N THR A 352 23.89 -15.76 7.33
CA THR A 352 23.34 -16.77 6.41
C THR A 352 22.75 -17.96 7.18
N ALA A 353 23.48 -18.50 8.15
CA ALA A 353 22.97 -19.59 8.99
C ALA A 353 21.70 -19.19 9.76
N LYS A 354 21.68 -18.00 10.37
CA LYS A 354 20.48 -17.45 11.05
C LYS A 354 19.30 -17.26 10.10
N THR A 355 19.57 -16.86 8.86
CA THR A 355 18.53 -16.65 7.83
C THR A 355 17.94 -17.97 7.38
N LEU A 356 18.77 -18.98 7.12
CA LEU A 356 18.31 -20.33 6.77
C LEU A 356 17.53 -20.97 7.92
N GLY A 357 18.03 -20.85 9.15
CA GLY A 357 17.34 -21.36 10.35
C GLY A 357 15.97 -20.70 10.55
N PHE A 358 15.89 -19.37 10.39
CA PHE A 358 14.62 -18.66 10.44
C PHE A 358 13.67 -19.04 9.31
N GLY A 359 14.17 -19.15 8.07
CA GLY A 359 13.38 -19.62 6.92
C GLY A 359 12.82 -21.03 7.12
N ALA A 360 13.62 -21.96 7.66
CA ALA A 360 13.18 -23.31 8.01
C ALA A 360 12.08 -23.29 9.10
N MET A 361 12.23 -22.45 10.12
CA MET A 361 11.20 -22.28 11.15
C MET A 361 9.89 -21.76 10.56
N VAL A 362 9.93 -20.72 9.72
CA VAL A 362 8.74 -20.20 9.01
C VAL A 362 8.13 -21.25 8.10
N TYR A 363 8.95 -22.04 7.41
CA TYR A 363 8.48 -23.13 6.55
C TYR A 363 7.69 -24.18 7.35
N VAL A 364 8.20 -24.59 8.52
CA VAL A 364 7.53 -25.56 9.41
C VAL A 364 6.21 -24.99 9.95
N LEU A 365 6.22 -23.73 10.39
CA LEU A 365 5.00 -23.06 10.89
C LEU A 365 3.93 -22.94 9.79
N THR A 366 4.34 -22.56 8.57
CA THR A 366 3.42 -22.42 7.44
C THR A 366 2.93 -23.78 6.92
N ASP A 367 3.74 -24.84 6.97
CA ASP A 367 3.30 -26.21 6.68
C ASP A 367 2.14 -26.59 7.60
N PHE A 368 2.30 -26.31 8.90
CA PHE A 368 1.30 -26.61 9.91
C PHE A 368 -0.02 -25.85 9.68
N LEU A 369 0.06 -24.57 9.32
CA LEU A 369 -1.11 -23.71 9.05
C LEU A 369 -1.82 -24.08 7.73
N ILE A 370 -1.06 -24.21 6.63
CA ILE A 370 -1.62 -24.45 5.28
C ILE A 370 -2.23 -25.85 5.18
N TYR A 371 -1.55 -26.86 5.72
CA TYR A 371 -2.03 -28.24 5.67
C TYR A 371 -2.92 -28.59 6.86
N ARG A 372 -3.18 -27.63 7.77
CA ARG A 372 -3.97 -27.82 9.00
C ARG A 372 -3.63 -29.14 9.70
N ARG A 373 -2.34 -29.41 9.91
CA ARG A 373 -1.89 -30.57 10.71
C ARG A 373 -2.15 -30.37 12.21
N ILE A 374 -3.06 -29.45 12.57
CA ILE A 374 -3.47 -29.18 13.94
C ILE A 374 -4.56 -30.18 14.33
N PRO A 375 -4.35 -31.05 15.34
CA PRO A 375 -5.39 -31.91 15.90
C PRO A 375 -6.41 -31.12 16.75
N PHE A 376 -6.46 -29.80 16.65
CA PHE A 376 -7.33 -28.95 17.48
C PHE A 376 -8.80 -29.30 17.29
N LYS A 377 -9.24 -29.61 16.07
CA LYS A 377 -10.65 -30.00 15.84
C LYS A 377 -11.00 -31.29 16.60
N GLN A 378 -10.08 -32.25 16.68
CA GLN A 378 -10.30 -33.50 17.42
C GLN A 378 -10.17 -33.32 18.94
N HIS A 379 -9.28 -32.46 19.41
CA HIS A 379 -9.11 -32.20 20.85
C HIS A 379 -10.19 -31.28 21.44
N LEU A 380 -10.68 -30.29 20.69
CA LEU A 380 -11.75 -29.39 21.12
C LEU A 380 -13.11 -30.09 21.09
N LEU A 381 -13.37 -30.95 20.10
CA LEU A 381 -14.53 -31.86 20.11
C LEU A 381 -14.47 -32.88 21.25
N LYS A 382 -13.27 -33.38 21.61
CA LYS A 382 -13.10 -34.23 22.79
C LYS A 382 -13.32 -33.48 24.11
N TRP A 383 -12.97 -32.19 24.18
CA TRP A 383 -13.21 -31.36 25.36
C TRP A 383 -14.69 -31.01 25.51
N VAL A 384 -15.37 -30.63 24.43
CA VAL A 384 -16.82 -30.35 24.44
C VAL A 384 -17.64 -31.61 24.74
N LYS A 385 -17.24 -32.79 24.22
CA LYS A 385 -17.86 -34.08 24.58
C LYS A 385 -17.54 -34.58 25.99
N ARG A 386 -16.56 -33.99 26.68
CA ARG A 386 -16.27 -34.30 28.10
C ARG A 386 -16.93 -33.30 29.05
N ALA A 387 -17.43 -32.18 28.54
CA ALA A 387 -18.15 -31.15 29.28
C ALA A 387 -19.69 -31.26 29.15
N GLN A 388 -20.17 -32.20 28.30
CA GLN A 388 -21.53 -32.74 28.27
C GLN A 388 -21.49 -34.12 28.93
#